data_AF-A0A6N2LI30-F1
#
_entry.id   AF-A0A6N2LI30-F1
#
_cell.length_a   1.000
_cell.length_b   1.000
_cell.length_c   1.000
_cell.angle_alpha   90.00
_cell.angle_beta   90.00
_cell.angle_gamma   90.00
#
_symmetry.space_group_name_H-M   'P 1'
#
loop_
_entity.id
_entity.type
_entity.pdbx_description
1 polymer ?
#
loop_
_entity_poly.entity_id
_entity_poly.type
_entity_poly.pdbx_seq_one_letter_code
_entity_poly.pdbx_strand_id
1 'polypeptide(L)'
;MAQLFCEFEVADCTTKTYPNNTFDVIYSRDTILHIQDKPALFRSFFKWLKPGGKVLISDYCKSAGTPSPEFAEYIKQRGYDLHDVKAYGQMLRDAGFDEVIAEDRSDQFNKVLRRELNAVEKDKDDFICDFSEVRDYNDIVGDGRQS
;
A
#
# COMPACT_ATOMS: atom_id res chain seq x y z
N MET A 1 9.81 -20.65 -25.95
CA MET A 1 10.30 -19.72 -24.92
C MET A 1 9.28 -18.60 -24.83
N ALA A 2 8.56 -18.46 -23.71
CA ALA A 2 7.70 -17.30 -23.52
C ALA A 2 8.59 -16.11 -23.18
N GLN A 3 8.59 -15.08 -24.03
CA GLN A 3 9.28 -13.84 -23.75
C GLN A 3 8.41 -13.04 -22.78
N LEU A 4 8.95 -12.74 -21.59
CA LEU A 4 8.31 -11.86 -20.63
C LEU A 4 8.47 -10.42 -21.14
N PHE A 5 7.36 -9.75 -21.42
CA PHE A 5 7.32 -8.34 -21.77
C PHE A 5 6.97 -7.54 -20.52
N CYS A 6 7.76 -6.50 -20.25
CA CYS A 6 7.54 -5.58 -19.14
C CYS A 6 7.68 -4.14 -19.67
N GLU A 7 6.72 -3.30 -19.35
CA GLU A 7 6.68 -1.89 -19.72
C GLU A 7 6.50 -1.06 -18.45
N PHE A 8 7.18 0.10 -18.40
CA PHE A 8 7.09 1.05 -17.30
C PHE A 8 6.58 2.38 -17.84
N GLU A 9 5.67 3.00 -17.09
CA GLU A 9 5.12 4.31 -17.42
C GLU A 9 5.16 5.22 -16.18
N VAL A 10 5.56 6.48 -16.39
CA VAL A 10 5.43 7.54 -15.38
C VAL A 10 4.10 8.24 -15.62
N ALA A 11 3.10 7.93 -14.80
CA ALA A 11 1.76 8.52 -14.89
C ALA A 11 1.06 8.55 -13.52
N ASP A 12 0.10 9.45 -13.37
CA ASP A 12 -0.83 9.45 -12.24
C ASP A 12 -1.99 8.48 -12.54
N CYS A 13 -2.11 7.43 -11.71
CA CYS A 13 -3.13 6.40 -11.90
C CYS A 13 -4.58 6.90 -11.73
N THR A 14 -4.78 8.09 -11.16
CA THR A 14 -6.10 8.72 -11.00
C THR A 14 -6.58 9.46 -12.26
N THR A 15 -5.65 9.81 -13.16
CA THR A 15 -5.96 10.52 -14.41
C THR A 15 -5.74 9.68 -15.65
N LYS A 16 -4.91 8.63 -15.55
CA LYS A 16 -4.66 7.68 -16.62
C LYS A 16 -5.94 6.94 -16.98
N THR A 17 -6.10 6.65 -18.27
CA THR A 17 -7.20 5.83 -18.78
C THR A 17 -6.66 4.69 -19.62
N TYR A 18 -7.31 3.54 -19.48
CA TYR A 18 -7.12 2.37 -20.32
C TYR A 18 -8.47 1.96 -20.93
N PRO A 19 -8.47 1.25 -22.06
CA PRO A 19 -9.69 0.66 -22.59
C PRO A 19 -10.36 -0.27 -21.57
N ASN A 20 -11.68 -0.43 -21.68
CA ASN A 20 -12.38 -1.41 -20.85
C ASN A 20 -11.88 -2.82 -21.18
N ASN A 21 -11.92 -3.73 -20.21
CA ASN A 21 -11.53 -5.14 -20.41
C ASN A 21 -10.09 -5.34 -20.94
N THR A 22 -9.15 -4.53 -20.45
CA THR A 22 -7.74 -4.58 -20.86
C THR A 22 -6.94 -5.60 -20.05
N PHE A 23 -7.09 -5.60 -18.73
CA PHE A 23 -6.22 -6.37 -17.84
C PHE A 23 -6.90 -7.63 -17.32
N ASP A 24 -6.15 -8.72 -17.23
CA ASP A 24 -6.58 -9.93 -16.52
C ASP A 24 -6.44 -9.76 -14.99
N VAL A 25 -5.40 -9.02 -14.57
CA VAL A 25 -5.10 -8.74 -13.16
C VAL A 25 -4.67 -7.30 -13.01
N ILE A 26 -5.15 -6.65 -11.95
CA ILE A 26 -4.61 -5.39 -11.43
C ILE A 26 -3.98 -5.68 -10.07
N TYR A 27 -2.74 -5.26 -9.89
CA TYR A 27 -1.99 -5.46 -8.65
C TYR A 27 -1.51 -4.12 -8.12
N SER A 28 -1.69 -3.90 -6.81
CA SER A 28 -1.14 -2.75 -6.10
C SER A 28 -0.56 -3.21 -4.77
N ARG A 29 0.59 -2.65 -4.40
CA ARG A 29 1.31 -3.01 -3.17
C ARG A 29 1.71 -1.74 -2.44
N ASP A 30 1.10 -1.51 -1.29
CA ASP A 30 1.45 -0.45 -0.34
C ASP A 30 1.55 0.94 -1.01
N THR A 31 0.57 1.26 -1.88
CA THR A 31 0.59 2.46 -2.75
C THR A 31 -0.71 3.29 -2.68
N ILE A 32 -1.88 2.65 -2.54
CA ILE A 32 -3.17 3.35 -2.65
C ILE A 32 -3.48 4.20 -1.40
N LEU A 33 -2.75 4.03 -0.29
CA LEU A 33 -2.76 4.94 0.86
C LEU A 33 -2.52 6.42 0.49
N HIS A 34 -1.89 6.72 -0.65
CA HIS A 34 -1.69 8.09 -1.14
C HIS A 34 -2.88 8.67 -1.92
N ILE A 35 -3.82 7.83 -2.36
CA ILE A 35 -4.94 8.23 -3.21
C ILE A 35 -6.13 8.65 -2.36
N GLN A 36 -6.60 9.87 -2.54
CA GLN A 36 -7.71 10.43 -1.76
C GLN A 36 -9.07 9.93 -2.25
N ASP A 37 -9.29 9.90 -3.58
CA ASP A 37 -10.53 9.37 -4.18
C ASP A 37 -10.36 7.90 -4.59
N LYS A 38 -10.17 7.03 -3.59
CA LYS A 38 -10.13 5.57 -3.80
C LYS A 38 -11.38 5.04 -4.52
N PRO A 39 -12.62 5.49 -4.19
CA PRO A 39 -13.80 5.03 -4.92
C PRO A 39 -13.75 5.28 -6.42
N ALA A 40 -13.26 6.44 -6.87
CA ALA A 40 -13.09 6.70 -8.31
C ALA A 40 -12.04 5.80 -8.96
N LEU A 41 -10.92 5.56 -8.27
CA LEU A 41 -9.89 4.64 -8.74
C LEU A 41 -10.41 3.22 -8.87
N PHE A 42 -11.16 2.71 -7.87
CA PHE A 42 -11.70 1.35 -7.90
C PHE A 42 -12.76 1.16 -8.99
N ARG A 43 -13.61 2.17 -9.26
CA ARG A 43 -14.51 2.14 -10.42
C ARG A 43 -13.74 2.07 -11.74
N SER A 44 -12.56 2.67 -11.81
CA SER A 44 -11.69 2.59 -12.98
C SER A 44 -11.06 1.21 -13.12
N PHE A 45 -10.55 0.64 -12.02
CA PHE A 45 -10.06 -0.74 -11.99
C PHE A 45 -11.11 -1.75 -12.45
N PHE A 46 -12.35 -1.61 -11.96
CA PHE A 46 -13.46 -2.47 -12.35
C PHE A 46 -13.72 -2.44 -13.87
N LYS A 47 -13.68 -1.26 -14.49
CA LYS A 47 -13.85 -1.10 -15.94
C LYS A 47 -12.68 -1.67 -16.74
N TRP A 48 -11.46 -1.50 -16.25
CA TRP A 48 -10.24 -1.92 -16.96
C TRP A 48 -10.01 -3.42 -16.88
N LEU A 49 -10.57 -4.11 -15.88
CA LEU A 49 -10.51 -5.55 -15.80
C LEU A 49 -11.43 -6.21 -16.82
N LYS A 50 -10.95 -7.32 -17.40
CA LYS A 50 -11.78 -8.22 -18.22
C LYS A 50 -12.85 -8.90 -17.34
N PRO A 51 -13.94 -9.43 -17.91
CA PRO A 51 -14.88 -10.26 -17.17
C PRO A 51 -14.14 -11.45 -16.52
N GLY A 52 -14.29 -11.61 -15.20
CA GLY A 52 -13.56 -12.63 -14.43
C GLY A 52 -12.12 -12.25 -14.03
N GLY A 53 -11.66 -11.05 -14.39
CA GLY A 53 -10.37 -10.51 -13.95
C GLY A 53 -10.34 -10.21 -12.45
N LYS A 54 -9.15 -10.09 -11.89
CA LYS A 54 -8.95 -9.95 -10.43
C LYS A 54 -8.16 -8.71 -10.06
N VAL A 55 -8.49 -8.14 -8.91
CA VAL A 55 -7.69 -7.10 -8.26
C VAL A 55 -7.10 -7.65 -6.96
N LEU A 56 -5.81 -7.40 -6.73
CA LEU A 56 -5.12 -7.71 -5.48
C LEU A 56 -4.42 -6.45 -4.97
N ILE A 57 -4.75 -6.04 -3.75
CA ILE A 57 -4.21 -4.86 -3.10
C ILE A 57 -3.66 -5.26 -1.73
N SER A 58 -2.40 -4.94 -1.45
CA SER A 58 -1.94 -4.72 -0.08
C SER A 58 -1.85 -3.22 0.16
N ASP A 59 -2.25 -2.75 1.34
CA ASP A 59 -2.23 -1.33 1.66
C ASP A 59 -2.19 -1.13 3.17
N TYR A 60 -1.79 0.08 3.59
CA TYR A 60 -1.86 0.45 5.00
C TYR A 60 -3.30 0.83 5.35
N CYS A 61 -3.77 0.28 6.47
CA CYS A 61 -5.08 0.57 7.03
C CYS A 61 -4.90 1.18 8.43
N LYS A 62 -5.97 1.77 8.96
CA LYS A 62 -6.04 2.21 10.36
C LYS A 62 -7.15 1.47 11.09
N SER A 63 -7.13 1.53 12.41
CA SER A 63 -8.28 1.07 13.19
C SER A 63 -9.51 1.98 12.96
N ALA A 64 -10.70 1.44 13.19
CA ALA A 64 -11.96 2.18 13.00
C ALA A 64 -12.13 3.37 13.97
N GLY A 65 -11.30 3.45 15.02
CA GLY A 65 -11.34 4.52 16.02
C GLY A 65 -10.63 5.81 15.59
N THR A 66 -10.69 6.79 16.49
CA THR A 66 -9.89 8.02 16.39
C THR A 66 -8.41 7.67 16.58
N PRO A 67 -7.53 8.06 15.65
CA PRO A 67 -6.09 7.86 15.82
C PRO A 67 -5.56 8.66 17.03
N SER A 68 -4.44 8.22 17.61
CA SER A 68 -3.75 9.06 18.60
C SER A 68 -3.27 10.37 17.94
N PRO A 69 -3.02 11.44 18.70
CA PRO A 69 -2.49 12.69 18.14
C PRO A 69 -1.22 12.49 17.32
N GLU A 70 -0.32 11.62 17.79
CA GLU A 70 0.94 11.29 17.11
C GLU A 70 0.67 10.59 15.78
N PHE A 71 -0.22 9.60 15.76
CA PHE A 71 -0.56 8.88 14.53
C PHE A 71 -1.34 9.76 13.54
N ALA A 72 -2.18 10.67 14.04
CA ALA A 72 -2.88 11.65 13.20
C ALA A 72 -1.90 12.61 12.51
N GLU A 73 -0.89 13.10 13.23
CA GLU A 73 0.15 13.95 12.64
C GLU A 73 1.01 13.15 11.65
N TYR A 74 1.34 11.89 11.95
CA TYR A 74 2.02 11.00 10.99
C TYR A 74 1.24 10.84 9.68
N ILE A 75 -0.05 10.54 9.75
CA ILE A 75 -0.94 10.43 8.57
C ILE A 75 -0.92 11.72 7.76
N LYS A 76 -1.05 12.86 8.43
CA LYS A 76 -1.07 14.18 7.79
C LYS A 76 0.26 14.53 7.14
N GLN A 77 1.39 14.30 7.82
CA GLN A 77 2.72 14.58 7.31
C GLN A 77 3.02 13.74 6.06
N ARG A 78 2.57 12.48 6.04
CA ARG A 78 2.74 11.57 4.90
C ARG A 78 1.70 11.77 3.79
N GLY A 79 0.66 12.57 4.02
CA GLY A 79 -0.44 12.77 3.08
C GLY A 79 -1.27 11.51 2.84
N TYR A 80 -1.35 10.62 3.83
CA TYR A 80 -2.09 9.36 3.71
C TYR A 80 -3.59 9.56 3.89
N ASP A 81 -4.37 8.77 3.17
CA ASP A 81 -5.80 8.56 3.39
C ASP A 81 -6.01 7.10 3.82
N LEU A 82 -6.08 6.88 5.13
CA LEU A 82 -6.18 5.54 5.72
C LEU A 82 -7.62 5.22 6.14
N HIS A 83 -8.06 4.01 5.80
CA HIS A 83 -9.37 3.48 6.18
C HIS A 83 -9.19 2.19 6.96
N ASP A 84 -10.21 1.79 7.72
CA ASP A 84 -10.23 0.44 8.27
C ASP A 84 -10.51 -0.60 7.18
N VAL A 85 -10.08 -1.84 7.43
CA VAL A 85 -10.17 -2.95 6.47
C VAL A 85 -11.60 -3.17 5.96
N LYS A 86 -12.61 -2.99 6.83
CA LYS A 86 -14.02 -3.18 6.44
C LYS A 86 -14.49 -2.06 5.52
N ALA A 87 -14.19 -0.80 5.84
CA ALA A 87 -14.51 0.34 4.99
C ALA A 87 -13.80 0.24 3.63
N TYR A 88 -12.52 -0.14 3.61
CA TYR A 88 -11.75 -0.34 2.38
C TYR A 88 -12.37 -1.42 1.50
N GLY A 89 -12.70 -2.58 2.08
CA GLY A 89 -13.40 -3.64 1.36
C GLY A 89 -14.78 -3.21 0.85
N GLN A 90 -15.49 -2.35 1.58
CA GLN A 90 -16.78 -1.82 1.13
C GLN A 90 -16.64 -0.93 -0.11
N MET A 91 -15.61 -0.07 -0.18
CA MET A 91 -15.37 0.75 -1.37
C MET A 91 -15.15 -0.08 -2.64
N LEU A 92 -14.51 -1.26 -2.52
CA LEU A 92 -14.37 -2.20 -3.65
C LEU A 92 -15.73 -2.79 -4.05
N ARG A 93 -16.57 -3.20 -3.09
CA ARG A 93 -17.92 -3.70 -3.39
C ARG A 93 -18.77 -2.62 -4.06
N ASP A 94 -18.72 -1.40 -3.55
CA ASP A 94 -19.47 -0.25 -4.10
C ASP A 94 -19.01 0.11 -5.53
N ALA A 95 -17.77 -0.22 -5.89
CA ALA A 95 -17.25 -0.05 -7.25
C ALA A 95 -17.75 -1.12 -8.24
N GLY A 96 -18.35 -2.20 -7.75
CA GLY A 96 -18.92 -3.30 -8.54
C GLY A 96 -18.20 -4.65 -8.39
N PHE A 97 -17.16 -4.74 -7.56
CA PHE A 97 -16.46 -6.01 -7.34
C PHE A 97 -17.31 -6.98 -6.51
N ASP A 98 -17.46 -8.20 -7.05
CA ASP A 98 -18.00 -9.34 -6.33
C ASP A 98 -16.90 -10.08 -5.57
N GLU A 99 -17.27 -10.97 -4.63
CA GLU A 99 -16.35 -11.83 -3.87
C GLU A 99 -15.21 -11.08 -3.14
N VAL A 100 -15.45 -9.86 -2.67
CA VAL A 100 -14.42 -9.07 -1.97
C VAL A 100 -14.05 -9.71 -0.63
N ILE A 101 -12.78 -10.15 -0.56
CA ILE A 101 -12.11 -10.63 0.66
C ILE A 101 -11.23 -9.48 1.17
N ALA A 102 -11.53 -8.98 2.38
CA ALA A 102 -10.73 -7.95 3.04
C ALA A 102 -10.24 -8.51 4.38
N GLU A 103 -8.92 -8.62 4.54
CA GLU A 103 -8.30 -9.30 5.68
C GLU A 103 -7.32 -8.36 6.39
N ASP A 104 -7.35 -8.38 7.71
CA ASP A 104 -6.32 -7.78 8.52
C ASP A 104 -5.08 -8.70 8.55
N ARG A 105 -3.96 -8.21 8.02
CA ARG A 105 -2.67 -8.92 7.99
C ARG A 105 -1.64 -8.27 8.94
N SER A 106 -2.08 -7.46 9.90
CA SER A 106 -1.20 -6.73 10.83
C SER A 106 -0.27 -7.66 11.62
N ASP A 107 -0.72 -8.85 12.04
CA ASP A 107 0.14 -9.81 12.73
C ASP A 107 1.32 -10.30 11.88
N GLN A 108 1.08 -10.49 10.58
CA GLN A 108 2.13 -10.84 9.64
C GLN A 108 3.07 -9.65 9.42
N PHE A 109 2.49 -8.46 9.23
CA PHE A 109 3.26 -7.23 9.04
C PHE A 109 4.17 -6.92 10.24
N ASN A 110 3.65 -7.04 11.46
CA ASN A 110 4.43 -6.92 12.70
C ASN A 110 5.63 -7.86 12.77
N LYS A 111 5.49 -9.11 12.30
CA LYS A 111 6.62 -10.07 12.23
C LYS A 111 7.68 -9.63 11.23
N VAL A 112 7.25 -9.07 10.09
CA VAL A 112 8.15 -8.54 9.07
C VAL A 112 8.90 -7.33 9.60
N LEU A 113 8.20 -6.34 10.18
CA LEU A 113 8.79 -5.14 10.78
C LEU A 113 9.83 -5.48 11.84
N ARG A 114 9.52 -6.40 12.76
CA ARG A 114 10.47 -6.85 13.78
C ARG A 114 11.71 -7.51 13.17
N ARG A 115 11.53 -8.33 12.14
CA ARG A 115 12.65 -8.98 11.44
C ARG A 115 13.53 -7.95 10.74
N GLU A 116 12.92 -6.97 10.08
CA GLU A 116 13.62 -5.91 9.33
C GLU A 116 14.37 -4.98 10.28
N LEU A 117 13.73 -4.53 11.36
CA LEU A 117 14.37 -3.73 12.41
C LEU A 117 15.56 -4.46 13.02
N ASN A 118 15.39 -5.74 13.40
CA ASN A 118 16.48 -6.55 13.95
C ASN A 118 17.65 -6.71 12.96
N ALA A 119 17.37 -6.81 11.66
CA ALA A 119 18.42 -6.91 10.64
C ALA A 119 19.21 -5.60 10.52
N VAL A 120 18.51 -4.46 10.46
CA VAL A 120 19.15 -3.13 10.41
C VAL A 120 19.97 -2.86 11.67
N GLU A 121 19.45 -3.19 12.85
CA GLU A 121 20.18 -3.00 14.11
C GLU A 121 21.39 -3.92 14.24
N LYS A 122 21.32 -5.15 13.73
CA LYS A 122 22.42 -6.11 13.76
C LYS A 122 23.57 -5.68 12.85
N ASP A 123 23.25 -5.18 11.65
CA ASP A 123 24.22 -4.79 10.63
C ASP A 123 24.43 -3.25 10.62
N LYS A 124 24.32 -2.61 11.79
CA LYS A 124 24.37 -1.15 11.98
C LYS A 124 25.60 -0.50 11.33
N ASP A 125 26.79 -1.05 11.60
CA ASP A 125 28.05 -0.43 11.16
C ASP A 125 28.18 -0.48 9.63
N ASP A 126 27.77 -1.59 9.02
CA ASP A 126 27.73 -1.75 7.56
C ASP A 126 26.70 -0.79 6.95
N PHE A 127 25.51 -0.68 7.55
CA PHE A 127 24.49 0.27 7.10
C PHE A 127 25.00 1.72 7.18
N ILE A 128 25.66 2.12 8.26
CA ILE A 128 26.21 3.49 8.40
C ILE A 128 27.37 3.74 7.43
N CYS A 129 28.16 2.71 7.12
CA CYS A 129 29.23 2.81 6.13
C CYS A 129 28.68 3.11 4.72
N ASP A 130 27.56 2.47 4.35
CA ASP A 130 26.91 2.66 3.05
C ASP A 130 26.00 3.90 3.00
N PHE A 131 25.48 4.34 4.15
CA PHE A 131 24.53 5.44 4.29
C PHE A 131 24.98 6.48 5.34
N SER A 132 24.07 6.99 6.18
CA SER A 132 24.38 7.90 7.28
C SER A 132 23.72 7.50 8.58
N GLU A 133 24.41 7.72 9.71
CA GLU A 133 23.83 7.47 11.03
C GLU A 133 22.72 8.47 11.34
N VAL A 134 23.01 9.76 11.15
CA VAL A 134 22.13 10.84 11.63
C VAL A 134 20.83 10.94 10.84
N ARG A 135 20.86 10.72 9.52
CA ARG A 135 19.66 10.85 8.67
C ARG A 135 19.02 9.51 8.36
N ASP A 136 19.78 8.48 8.02
CA ASP A 136 19.16 7.26 7.48
C ASP A 136 18.91 6.22 8.57
N TYR A 137 19.95 5.87 9.33
CA TYR A 137 19.84 4.83 10.37
C TYR A 137 18.86 5.24 11.49
N ASN A 138 19.02 6.46 12.02
CA ASN A 138 18.18 6.95 13.10
C ASN A 138 16.71 7.09 12.68
N ASP A 139 16.43 7.51 11.45
CA ASP A 139 15.07 7.63 10.94
C ASP A 139 14.44 6.24 10.76
N ILE A 140 15.16 5.28 10.15
CA ILE A 140 14.65 3.91 9.95
C ILE A 140 14.38 3.21 11.29
N VAL A 141 15.31 3.28 12.24
CA VAL A 141 15.14 2.67 13.56
C VAL A 141 14.08 3.40 14.37
N GLY A 142 14.00 4.72 14.24
CA GLY A 142 12.99 5.56 14.89
C GLY A 142 11.58 5.22 14.42
N ASP A 143 11.35 5.22 13.11
CA ASP A 143 10.06 4.88 12.48
C ASP A 143 9.71 3.41 12.74
N GLY A 144 10.69 2.50 12.61
CA GLY A 144 10.49 1.06 12.83
C GLY A 144 10.08 0.71 14.27
N ARG A 145 10.48 1.51 15.27
CA ARG A 145 10.07 1.32 16.68
C ARG A 145 8.70 1.92 17.01
N GLN A 146 8.20 2.84 16.19
CA GLN A 146 6.88 3.47 16.34
C GLN A 146 5.77 2.71 15.61
N SER A 147 6.16 1.81 14.69
CA SER A 147 5.26 1.02 13.83
C SER A 147 4.69 -0.22 14.53
#